data_AF-A0AA39S0H4-F1
#
_entry.id   AF-A0AA39S0H4-F1
#
_cell.length_a   1.000
_cell.length_b   1.000
_cell.length_c   1.000
_cell.angle_alpha   90.00
_cell.angle_beta   90.00
_cell.angle_gamma   90.00
#
_symmetry.space_group_name_H-M   'P 1'
#
loop_
_entity.id
_entity.type
_entity.pdbx_description
1 polymer ?
#
loop_
_entity_poly.entity_id
_entity_poly.type
_entity_poly.pdbx_seq_one_letter_code
_entity_poly.pdbx_strand_id
1 'polypeptide(L)'
;MFLKVVNCEEDQKDKHFISNTFVDSIREISPENVVYVITDNAPACKAAGLLVESKFPQIFWTPCVVHTLNLTLRSICSPSPHPKYDDIMEKCGWIAKVSGDVFFIKNFIMNHSIRLAMFNSHSKLKLL
;
A
#
# COMPACT_ATOMS: atom_id res chain seq x y z
N MET A 1 -13.47 -4.50 -12.76
CA MET A 1 -14.60 -4.69 -11.82
C MET A 1 -14.13 -4.28 -10.44
N PHE A 2 -14.88 -3.43 -9.76
CA PHE A 2 -14.59 -2.96 -8.40
C PHE A 2 -15.72 -3.49 -7.50
N LEU A 3 -15.39 -4.12 -6.38
CA LEU A 3 -16.39 -4.73 -5.49
C LEU A 3 -16.98 -3.70 -4.53
N LYS A 4 -16.16 -3.15 -3.63
CA LYS A 4 -16.63 -2.19 -2.63
C LYS A 4 -15.51 -1.35 -2.02
N VAL A 5 -15.88 -0.20 -1.47
CA VAL A 5 -15.08 0.62 -0.56
C VAL A 5 -15.78 0.64 0.79
N VAL A 6 -15.02 0.56 1.86
CA VAL A 6 -15.52 0.73 3.22
C VAL A 6 -14.88 1.99 3.79
N ASN A 7 -15.70 2.92 4.28
CA ASN A 7 -15.18 4.05 5.05
C ASN A 7 -14.86 3.55 6.46
N CYS A 8 -13.61 3.70 6.87
CA CYS A 8 -13.12 3.23 8.17
C CYS A 8 -12.53 4.39 8.99
N GLU A 9 -12.96 5.63 8.75
CA GLU A 9 -12.46 6.82 9.46
C GLU A 9 -12.79 6.80 10.96
N GLU A 10 -13.95 6.28 11.34
CA GLU A 10 -14.42 6.23 12.74
C GLU A 10 -14.02 4.94 13.46
N ASP A 11 -13.47 3.96 12.73
CA ASP A 11 -13.15 2.64 13.27
C ASP A 11 -11.71 2.52 13.76
N GLN A 12 -11.53 1.75 14.83
CA GLN A 12 -10.21 1.25 15.19
C GLN A 12 -9.80 0.16 14.19
N LYS A 13 -8.82 0.48 13.34
CA LYS A 13 -8.31 -0.40 12.27
C LYS A 13 -7.39 -1.50 12.81
N ASP A 14 -7.91 -2.33 13.71
CA ASP A 14 -7.20 -3.49 14.22
C ASP A 14 -7.29 -4.68 13.26
N LYS A 15 -6.57 -5.77 13.60
CA LYS A 15 -6.55 -6.99 12.78
C LYS A 15 -7.93 -7.63 12.62
N HIS A 16 -8.80 -7.52 13.62
CA HIS A 16 -10.11 -8.17 13.62
C HIS A 16 -11.07 -7.42 12.69
N PHE A 17 -11.14 -6.09 12.83
CA PHE A 17 -11.91 -5.23 11.95
C PHE A 17 -11.54 -5.45 10.47
N ILE A 18 -10.24 -5.44 10.16
CA ILE A 18 -9.76 -5.66 8.79
C ILE A 18 -10.12 -7.07 8.31
N SER A 19 -9.88 -8.11 9.11
CA SER A 19 -10.18 -9.49 8.73
C SER A 19 -11.67 -9.73 8.51
N ASN A 20 -12.54 -9.17 9.35
CA ASN A 20 -13.99 -9.30 9.23
C ASN A 20 -14.48 -8.65 7.94
N THR A 21 -13.97 -7.45 7.62
CA THR A 21 -14.29 -6.77 6.35
C THR A 21 -13.94 -7.64 5.14
N PHE A 22 -12.78 -8.30 5.15
CA PHE A 22 -12.41 -9.24 4.08
C PHE A 22 -13.31 -10.47 4.04
N VAL A 23 -13.57 -11.09 5.19
CA VAL A 23 -14.45 -12.27 5.30
C VAL A 23 -15.84 -11.98 4.73
N ASP A 24 -16.41 -10.83 5.06
CA ASP A 24 -17.73 -10.44 4.58
C ASP A 24 -17.72 -10.22 3.05
N SER A 25 -16.65 -9.61 2.53
CA SER A 25 -16.45 -9.46 1.08
C SER A 25 -16.31 -10.80 0.36
N ILE A 26 -15.55 -11.73 0.92
CA ILE A 26 -15.31 -13.05 0.34
C ILE A 26 -16.61 -13.85 0.31
N ARG A 27 -17.42 -13.78 1.37
CA ARG A 27 -18.73 -14.45 1.43
C ARG A 27 -19.71 -13.89 0.41
N GLU A 28 -19.70 -12.59 0.19
CA GLU A 28 -20.56 -11.92 -0.80
C GLU A 28 -20.31 -12.44 -2.23
N ILE A 29 -19.05 -12.70 -2.58
CA ILE A 29 -18.67 -13.20 -3.90
C ILE A 29 -18.41 -14.71 -3.95
N SER A 30 -18.66 -15.44 -2.86
CA SER A 30 -18.30 -16.84 -2.65
C SER A 30 -16.78 -17.11 -2.52
N PRO A 31 -16.33 -17.88 -1.52
CA PRO A 31 -14.90 -18.22 -1.34
C PRO A 31 -14.25 -18.89 -2.56
N GLU A 32 -15.01 -19.62 -3.37
CA GLU A 32 -14.54 -20.34 -4.56
C GLU A 32 -14.07 -19.39 -5.68
N ASN A 33 -14.53 -18.13 -5.64
CA ASN A 33 -14.17 -17.10 -6.61
C ASN A 33 -12.95 -16.27 -6.16
N VAL A 34 -12.31 -16.64 -5.04
CA VAL A 34 -11.16 -15.92 -4.48
C VAL A 34 -9.98 -16.87 -4.36
N VAL A 35 -8.83 -16.45 -4.91
CA VAL A 35 -7.58 -17.22 -4.82
C VAL A 35 -6.58 -16.55 -3.88
N TYR A 36 -6.50 -15.21 -3.91
CA TYR A 36 -5.54 -14.44 -3.14
C TYR A 36 -6.18 -13.26 -2.43
N VAL A 37 -5.72 -13.01 -1.21
CA VAL A 37 -5.93 -11.76 -0.48
C VAL A 37 -4.59 -11.07 -0.32
N ILE A 38 -4.53 -9.80 -0.73
CA ILE A 38 -3.32 -8.98 -0.67
C ILE A 38 -3.58 -7.82 0.30
N THR A 39 -2.77 -7.69 1.34
CA THR A 39 -2.88 -6.60 2.32
C THR A 39 -1.57 -5.82 2.44
N ASP A 40 -1.60 -4.63 3.05
CA ASP A 40 -0.37 -3.88 3.36
C ASP A 40 0.55 -4.69 4.30
N ASN A 41 1.84 -4.32 4.35
CA ASN A 41 2.85 -4.93 5.19
C ASN A 41 2.76 -4.53 6.68
N ALA A 42 1.88 -3.58 7.04
CA ALA A 42 1.63 -3.17 8.42
C ALA A 42 1.23 -4.35 9.33
N PRO A 43 1.61 -4.34 10.63
CA PRO A 43 1.36 -5.49 11.53
C PRO A 43 -0.10 -5.93 11.62
N ALA A 44 -1.04 -4.97 11.69
CA ALA A 44 -2.47 -5.26 11.73
C ALA A 44 -2.96 -5.93 10.43
N CYS A 45 -2.49 -5.45 9.28
CA CYS A 45 -2.83 -6.00 7.96
C CYS A 45 -2.27 -7.42 7.75
N LYS A 46 -1.06 -7.69 8.25
CA LYS A 46 -0.48 -9.04 8.23
C LYS A 46 -1.30 -10.01 9.08
N ALA A 47 -1.58 -9.62 10.32
CA ALA A 47 -2.37 -10.44 11.22
C ALA A 47 -3.79 -10.68 10.65
N ALA A 48 -4.41 -9.67 10.04
CA ALA A 48 -5.70 -9.82 9.39
C ALA A 48 -5.66 -10.79 8.20
N GLY A 49 -4.64 -10.70 7.35
CA GLY A 49 -4.44 -11.61 6.23
C GLY A 49 -4.30 -13.07 6.66
N LEU A 50 -3.48 -13.33 7.67
CA LEU A 50 -3.32 -14.66 8.26
C LEU A 50 -4.63 -15.20 8.88
N LEU A 51 -5.45 -14.33 9.49
CA LEU A 51 -6.76 -14.73 9.99
C LEU A 51 -7.72 -15.15 8.85
N VAL A 52 -7.64 -14.48 7.70
CA VAL A 52 -8.45 -14.83 6.52
C VAL A 52 -8.00 -16.16 5.93
N GLU A 53 -6.69 -16.36 5.73
CA GLU A 53 -6.11 -17.62 5.24
C GLU A 53 -6.43 -18.80 6.18
N SER A 54 -6.40 -18.58 7.51
CA SER A 54 -6.81 -19.58 8.49
C SER A 54 -8.29 -19.97 8.37
N LYS A 55 -9.15 -19.03 7.98
CA LYS A 55 -10.61 -19.23 7.88
C LYS A 55 -11.03 -19.84 6.54
N PHE A 56 -10.27 -19.58 5.48
CA PHE A 56 -10.51 -20.12 4.14
C PHE A 56 -9.21 -20.77 3.64
N PRO A 57 -8.96 -22.05 3.96
CA PRO A 57 -7.69 -22.72 3.64
C PRO A 57 -7.34 -22.79 2.14
N GLN A 58 -8.30 -22.55 1.25
CA GLN A 58 -8.10 -22.47 -0.19
C GLN A 58 -7.65 -21.09 -0.69
N ILE A 59 -7.71 -20.07 0.17
CA ILE A 59 -7.35 -18.68 -0.15
C ILE A 59 -5.98 -18.39 0.45
N PHE A 60 -5.04 -17.98 -0.39
CA PHE A 60 -3.70 -17.61 0.05
C PHE A 60 -3.62 -16.14 0.43
N TRP A 61 -2.81 -15.83 1.45
CA TRP A 61 -2.49 -14.44 1.79
C TRP A 61 -1.04 -14.09 1.42
N THR A 62 -0.84 -12.87 0.91
CA THR A 62 0.49 -12.30 0.70
C THR A 62 0.52 -10.81 1.09
N PRO A 63 1.63 -10.29 1.63
CA PRO A 63 1.82 -8.85 1.75
C PRO A 63 1.89 -8.19 0.38
N CYS A 64 1.55 -6.90 0.35
CA CYS A 64 1.57 -6.07 -0.84
C CYS A 64 3.01 -5.87 -1.35
N VAL A 65 3.29 -6.39 -2.55
CA VAL A 65 4.58 -6.25 -3.22
C VAL A 65 4.93 -4.77 -3.45
N VAL A 66 3.95 -3.94 -3.81
CA VAL A 66 4.16 -2.50 -4.03
C VAL A 66 4.65 -1.81 -2.75
N HIS A 67 4.07 -2.14 -1.60
CA HIS A 67 4.52 -1.60 -0.33
C HIS A 67 5.94 -2.07 0.01
N THR A 68 6.23 -3.36 -0.18
CA THR A 68 7.58 -3.93 0.03
C THR A 68 8.62 -3.22 -0.84
N LEU A 69 8.32 -3.04 -2.13
CA LEU A 69 9.19 -2.30 -3.06
C LEU A 69 9.42 -0.85 -2.60
N ASN A 70 8.38 -0.16 -2.14
CA ASN A 70 8.51 1.20 -1.61
C ASN A 70 9.43 1.25 -0.37
N LEU A 71 9.35 0.28 0.54
CA LEU A 71 10.26 0.21 1.70
C LEU A 71 11.71 -0.08 1.28
N THR A 72 11.91 -0.99 0.33
CA THR A 72 13.23 -1.30 -0.23
C THR A 72 13.85 -0.07 -0.89
N LEU A 73 13.08 0.63 -1.74
CA LEU A 73 13.54 1.85 -2.40
C LEU A 73 13.88 2.95 -1.39
N ARG A 74 13.09 3.13 -0.33
CA ARG A 74 13.42 4.08 0.75
C ARG A 74 14.74 3.75 1.43
N SER A 75 15.02 2.48 1.71
CA SER A 75 16.32 2.09 2.29
C SER A 75 17.48 2.35 1.34
N ILE A 76 17.29 2.17 0.03
CA ILE A 76 18.32 2.45 -0.98
C ILE A 76 18.56 3.97 -1.13
N CYS A 77 17.49 4.76 -1.17
CA CYS A 77 17.57 6.21 -1.38
C CYS A 77 17.97 6.97 -0.10
N SER A 78 17.85 6.36 1.07
CA SER A 78 18.20 6.96 2.36
C SER A 78 18.80 5.91 3.30
N PRO A 79 19.99 5.36 2.94
CA PRO A 79 20.61 4.32 3.72
C PRO A 79 21.11 4.89 5.06
N SER A 80 20.99 4.11 6.13
CA SER A 80 21.60 4.45 7.41
C SER A 80 23.13 4.46 7.30
N PRO A 81 23.84 5.20 8.17
CA PRO A 81 25.30 5.15 8.22
C PRO A 81 25.76 3.71 8.39
N HIS A 82 26.50 3.21 7.40
CA HIS A 82 26.99 1.84 7.36
C HIS A 82 28.40 1.84 6.77
N PRO A 83 29.33 0.97 7.22
CA PRO A 83 30.69 0.88 6.67
C PRO A 83 30.81 0.64 5.15
N LYS A 84 29.69 0.34 4.48
CA LYS A 84 29.60 0.10 3.02
C LYS A 84 28.84 1.20 2.29
N TYR A 85 28.67 2.36 2.93
CA TYR A 85 27.89 3.47 2.38
C TYR A 85 28.37 3.87 0.98
N ASP A 86 29.69 4.03 0.81
CA ASP A 86 30.28 4.43 -0.47
C ASP A 86 30.01 3.38 -1.56
N ASP A 87 30.21 2.08 -1.27
CA ASP A 87 29.91 0.98 -2.21
C ASP A 87 28.43 0.97 -2.63
N ILE A 88 27.51 1.24 -1.69
CA ILE A 88 26.07 1.29 -1.95
C ILE A 88 25.73 2.48 -2.83
N MET A 89 26.31 3.65 -2.55
CA MET A 89 26.07 4.87 -3.32
C MET A 89 26.66 4.77 -4.73
N GLU A 90 27.82 4.14 -4.90
CA GLU A 90 28.40 3.89 -6.22
C GLU A 90 27.49 3.00 -7.08
N LYS A 91 26.96 1.90 -6.53
CA LYS A 91 26.14 0.94 -7.29
C LYS A 91 24.69 1.36 -7.46
N CYS A 92 24.10 1.97 -6.43
CA CYS A 92 22.67 2.21 -6.33
C CYS A 92 22.29 3.69 -6.27
N GLY A 93 23.24 4.62 -6.22
CA GLY A 93 22.97 6.06 -6.09
C GLY A 93 22.12 6.64 -7.23
N TRP A 94 22.14 6.03 -8.42
CA TRP A 94 21.29 6.41 -9.54
C TRP A 94 19.79 6.28 -9.22
N ILE A 95 19.41 5.33 -8.35
CA ILE A 95 18.02 5.11 -7.93
C ILE A 95 17.51 6.32 -7.15
N ALA A 96 18.35 6.89 -6.27
CA ALA A 96 18.01 8.10 -5.54
C ALA A 96 17.78 9.29 -6.47
N LYS A 97 18.61 9.42 -7.52
CA LYS A 97 18.43 10.46 -8.54
C LYS A 97 17.10 10.30 -9.30
N VAL A 98 16.83 9.11 -9.83
CA VAL A 98 15.57 8.82 -10.54
C VAL A 98 14.36 9.02 -9.63
N SER A 99 14.46 8.60 -8.37
CA SER A 99 13.40 8.83 -7.38
C SER A 99 13.14 10.33 -7.15
N GLY A 100 14.18 11.17 -7.18
CA GLY A 100 14.06 12.62 -7.12
C GLY A 100 13.31 13.19 -8.34
N ASP A 101 13.67 12.75 -9.54
CA ASP A 101 13.01 13.17 -10.78
C ASP A 101 11.52 12.78 -10.79
N VAL A 102 11.21 11.55 -10.39
CA VAL A 102 9.83 11.07 -10.25
C VAL A 102 9.06 11.89 -9.22
N PHE A 103 9.68 12.24 -8.09
CA PHE A 103 9.04 13.07 -7.07
C PHE A 103 8.72 14.48 -7.60
N PHE A 104 9.62 15.06 -8.39
CA PHE A 104 9.38 16.35 -9.04
C PHE A 104 8.19 16.27 -10.01
N ILE A 105 8.16 15.26 -10.89
CA ILE A 105 7.06 15.03 -11.83
C ILE A 105 5.74 14.82 -11.09
N LYS A 106 5.75 13.99 -10.04
CA LYS A 106 4.58 13.76 -9.18
C LYS A 106 4.07 15.08 -8.63
N ASN A 107 4.93 15.91 -8.05
CA ASN A 107 4.51 17.19 -7.48
C ASN A 107 4.00 18.16 -8.54
N PHE A 108 4.61 18.20 -9.72
CA PHE A 108 4.12 19.01 -10.84
C PHE A 108 2.68 18.61 -11.24
N ILE A 109 2.43 17.31 -11.40
CA ILE A 109 1.09 16.79 -11.73
C ILE A 109 0.10 17.04 -10.58
N MET A 110 0.51 16.76 -9.34
CA MET A 110 -0.37 16.82 -8.18
C MET A 110 -0.84 18.24 -7.86
N ASN A 111 0.05 19.22 -8.06
CA ASN A 111 -0.22 20.64 -7.85
C ASN A 111 -0.78 21.36 -9.08
N HIS A 112 -1.03 20.63 -10.18
CA HIS A 112 -1.65 21.22 -11.36
C HIS A 112 -3.06 21.73 -11.02
N SER A 113 -3.32 23.02 -11.28
CA SER A 113 -4.54 23.72 -10.86
C SER A 113 -5.83 23.01 -11.26
N ILE A 114 -5.89 22.49 -12.49
CA ILE A 114 -7.05 21.73 -13.01
C ILE A 114 -7.30 20.46 -12.19
N ARG A 115 -6.24 19.71 -11.85
CA ARG A 115 -6.36 18.47 -11.07
C ARG A 115 -6.80 18.77 -9.64
N LEU A 116 -6.24 19.82 -9.04
CA LEU A 116 -6.61 20.26 -7.69
C LEU A 116 -8.09 20.70 -7.65
N ALA A 117 -8.54 21.47 -8.64
CA ALA A 117 -9.93 21.89 -8.76
C ALA A 117 -10.89 20.69 -8.91
N MET A 118 -10.56 19.74 -9.79
CA MET A 118 -11.34 18.50 -9.96
C MET A 118 -11.39 17.65 -8.71
N PHE A 119 -10.30 17.57 -7.95
CA PHE A 119 -10.30 16.81 -6.70
C PHE A 119 -11.14 17.49 -5.62
N ASN A 120 -10.99 18.81 -5.45
CA ASN A 120 -11.74 19.57 -4.46
C ASN A 120 -13.25 19.59 -4.74
N SER A 121 -13.67 19.44 -6.00
CA SER A 121 -15.11 19.34 -6.32
C SER A 121 -15.73 17.98 -5.95
N HIS A 122 -14.92 16.94 -5.72
CA HIS A 122 -15.39 15.59 -5.45
C HIS A 122 -14.93 15.01 -4.10
N SER A 123 -14.01 15.70 -3.40
CA SER A 123 -13.45 15.24 -2.13
C SER A 123 -13.27 16.38 -1.15
N LYS A 124 -13.63 16.14 0.11
CA LYS A 124 -13.34 17.05 1.24
C LYS A 124 -11.91 16.88 1.79
N LEU A 125 -11.20 15.85 1.33
CA LEU A 125 -9.82 15.60 1.73
C LEU A 125 -8.87 16.60 1.06
N LYS A 126 -7.64 16.69 1.55
CA LYS A 126 -6.57 17.45 0.89
C LYS A 126 -5.69 16.51 0.09
N LEU A 127 -5.35 16.90 -1.14
CA LEU A 127 -4.31 16.25 -1.93
C LEU A 127 -2.94 16.53 -1.29
N LEU A 128 -2.15 15.47 -1.05
CA LEU A 128 -0.80 15.50 -0.47
C LEU A 128 0.30 15.75 -1.51
#